data_AF-A0A3N4NQ65-F1
#
_entry.id   AF-A0A3N4NQ65-F1
#
_cell.length_a   1.000
_cell.length_b   1.000
_cell.length_c   1.000
_cell.angle_alpha   90.00
_cell.angle_beta   90.00
_cell.angle_gamma   90.00
#
_symmetry.space_group_name_H-M   'P 1'
#
loop_
_entity.id
_entity.type
_entity.pdbx_description
1 polymer ?
#
loop_
_entity_poly.entity_id
_entity_poly.type
_entity_poly.pdbx_seq_one_letter_code
_entity_poly.pdbx_strand_id
1 'polypeptide(L)' 'MNAQQINDIMAASNIAGYAKEWNNRRIYINLNTCDRSFAGNRSYQLYFDISAGKLVSKIGKGTTSRAFDADVKKIESLFA' A
#
# COMPACT_ATOMS: atom_id res chain seq x y z
N MET A 1 -14.52 0.61 -3.80
CA MET A 1 -13.11 0.69 -4.22
C MET A 1 -12.74 -0.61 -4.90
N ASN A 2 -12.18 -0.57 -6.11
CA ASN A 2 -11.61 -1.73 -6.81
C ASN A 2 -10.12 -1.47 -7.13
N ALA A 3 -9.39 -2.48 -7.62
CA ALA A 3 -7.96 -2.33 -7.89
C ALA A 3 -7.67 -1.23 -8.93
N GLN A 4 -8.51 -1.10 -9.96
CA GLN A 4 -8.32 -0.09 -11.00
C GLN A 4 -8.42 1.32 -10.43
N GLN A 5 -9.44 1.59 -9.61
CA GLN A 5 -9.62 2.89 -8.94
C GLN A 5 -8.41 3.26 -8.08
N ILE A 6 -7.85 2.30 -7.33
CA ILE A 6 -6.65 2.55 -6.53
C ILE A 6 -5.43 2.82 -7.42
N ASN A 7 -5.27 2.08 -8.53
CA ASN A 7 -4.20 2.34 -9.51
C ASN A 7 -4.31 3.74 -10.10
N ASP A 8 -5.51 4.18 -10.46
CA ASP A 8 -5.74 5.52 -11.02
C ASP A 8 -5.42 6.62 -9.99
N ILE A 9 -5.80 6.43 -8.72
CA ILE A 9 -5.46 7.35 -7.62
C ILE A 9 -3.95 7.43 -7.40
N MET A 10 -3.24 6.28 -7.40
CA MET A 10 -1.79 6.24 -7.26
C MET A 10 -1.09 6.91 -8.43
N ALA A 11 -1.55 6.66 -9.67
CA ALA A 11 -1.00 7.28 -10.87
C ALA A 11 -1.20 8.81 -10.86
N ALA A 12 -2.40 9.28 -10.51
CA ALA A 12 -2.70 10.71 -10.37
C ALA A 12 -1.83 11.39 -9.29
N SER A 13 -1.42 10.64 -8.27
CA SER A 13 -0.58 11.12 -7.17
C SER A 13 0.92 10.89 -7.40
N ASN A 14 1.31 10.41 -8.59
CA ASN A 14 2.68 10.07 -8.96
C ASN A 14 3.35 9.08 -7.97
N ILE A 15 2.58 8.10 -7.49
CA ILE A 15 3.08 7.03 -6.62
C ILE A 15 3.33 5.79 -7.48
N ALA A 16 4.57 5.33 -7.52
CA ALA A 16 4.96 4.16 -8.31
C ALA A 16 4.60 2.85 -7.58
N GLY A 17 3.72 2.06 -8.19
CA GLY A 17 3.27 0.79 -7.64
C GLY A 17 2.07 0.23 -8.40
N TYR A 18 1.47 -0.82 -7.85
CA TYR A 18 0.24 -1.39 -8.38
C TYR A 18 -0.63 -1.98 -7.28
N ALA A 19 -1.93 -1.86 -7.47
CA ALA A 19 -2.98 -2.44 -6.65
C ALA A 19 -3.43 -3.77 -7.28
N LYS A 20 -3.62 -4.78 -6.44
CA LYS A 20 -4.10 -6.10 -6.86
C LYS A 20 -5.18 -6.60 -5.91
N GLU A 21 -6.31 -6.98 -6.48
CA GLU A 21 -7.40 -7.60 -5.75
C GLU A 21 -7.03 -8.99 -5.23
N TRP A 22 -7.52 -9.29 -4.04
CA TRP A 22 -7.38 -10.58 -3.40
C TRP A 22 -8.72 -11.02 -2.81
N ASN A 23 -9.25 -12.09 -3.40
CA ASN A 23 -10.44 -12.81 -2.93
C ASN A 23 -11.66 -11.92 -2.67
N ASN A 24 -11.86 -10.86 -3.47
CA ASN A 24 -12.93 -9.86 -3.32
C ASN A 24 -13.08 -9.26 -1.90
N ARG A 25 -12.03 -9.36 -1.07
CA ARG A 25 -12.02 -8.91 0.32
C ARG A 25 -11.00 -7.81 0.55
N ARG A 26 -9.85 -7.90 -0.11
CA ARG A 26 -8.73 -6.98 0.07
C ARG A 26 -8.19 -6.55 -1.27
N ILE A 27 -7.64 -5.34 -1.31
CA ILE A 27 -6.88 -4.84 -2.44
C ILE A 27 -5.50 -4.50 -1.94
N TYR A 28 -4.51 -5.34 -2.24
CA TYR A 28 -3.13 -5.11 -1.82
C TYR A 28 -2.51 -4.00 -2.65
N ILE A 29 -1.80 -3.08 -1.98
CA ILE A 29 -1.08 -1.98 -2.61
C ILE A 29 0.41 -2.33 -2.55
N ASN A 30 1.00 -2.61 -3.71
CA ASN A 30 2.40 -2.98 -3.84
C ASN A 30 3.18 -1.78 -4.35
N LEU A 31 3.98 -1.17 -3.48
CA LEU A 31 4.82 -0.02 -3.83
C LEU A 31 6.14 -0.51 -4.45
N ASN A 32 6.60 0.17 -5.50
CA ASN A 32 7.87 -0.16 -6.16
C ASN A 32 9.08 0.09 -5.26
N THR A 33 8.94 0.97 -4.26
CA THR A 33 9.94 1.25 -3.23
C THR A 33 10.06 0.12 -2.18
N CYS A 34 9.25 -0.94 -2.28
CA CYS A 34 9.33 -2.11 -1.41
C CYS A 34 10.60 -2.92 -1.68
N ASP A 35 11.66 -2.59 -0.95
CA ASP A 35 12.88 -3.39 -0.90
C ASP A 35 12.74 -4.54 0.10
N ARG A 36 12.74 -5.79 -0.38
CA ARG A 36 12.54 -6.99 0.45
C ARG A 36 13.75 -7.34 1.33
N SER A 37 14.91 -6.71 1.14
CA SER A 37 16.06 -6.85 2.04
C SER A 37 15.74 -6.29 3.45
N PHE A 38 14.89 -5.25 3.52
CA PHE A 38 14.38 -4.67 4.76
C PHE A 38 13.25 -5.50 5.35
N ALA A 39 13.35 -5.77 6.66
CA ALA A 39 12.39 -6.61 7.38
C ALA A 39 11.01 -5.98 7.53
N GLY A 40 10.96 -4.67 7.75
CA GLY A 40 9.74 -3.90 7.81
C GLY A 40 9.01 -3.91 6.47
N ASN A 41 9.70 -3.60 5.37
CA ASN A 41 9.11 -3.58 4.02
C ASN A 41 8.43 -4.90 3.67
N ARG A 42 9.15 -6.03 3.81
CA ARG A 42 8.61 -7.36 3.46
C ARG A 42 7.44 -7.82 4.34
N SER A 43 7.35 -7.30 5.57
CA SER A 43 6.31 -7.67 6.53
C SER A 43 5.21 -6.61 6.65
N TYR A 44 5.31 -5.53 5.87
CA TYR A 44 4.36 -4.44 5.88
C TYR A 44 3.02 -4.89 5.33
N GLN A 45 1.94 -4.49 6.00
CA GLN A 45 0.58 -4.75 5.55
C GLN A 45 -0.01 -3.45 5.03
N LEU A 46 -0.02 -3.31 3.71
CA LEU A 46 -0.63 -2.20 2.99
C LEU A 46 -1.71 -2.73 2.05
N TYR A 47 -2.98 -2.56 2.43
CA TYR A 47 -4.11 -2.99 1.61
C TYR A 47 -5.38 -2.21 1.96
N PHE A 48 -6.28 -2.06 0.99
CA PHE A 48 -7.64 -1.57 1.25
C PHE A 48 -8.55 -2.74 1.64
N ASP A 49 -9.19 -2.66 2.80
CA ASP A 49 -10.20 -3.63 3.24
C ASP A 49 -11.56 -3.23 2.65
N ILE A 50 -12.08 -4.06 1.75
CA ILE A 50 -13.34 -3.77 1.04
C ILE A 50 -14.52 -3.83 2.01
N SER A 51 -14.50 -4.77 2.97
CA SER A 51 -15.60 -4.97 3.91
C SER A 51 -15.70 -3.85 4.94
N ALA A 52 -14.55 -3.37 5.42
CA ALA A 52 -14.47 -2.28 6.38
C ALA A 52 -14.41 -0.90 5.71
N GLY A 53 -14.27 -0.84 4.38
CA GLY A 53 -14.20 0.39 3.61
C GLY A 53 -13.01 1.29 3.98
N LYS A 54 -11.89 0.70 4.44
CA LYS A 54 -10.75 1.47 4.98
C LYS A 54 -9.40 0.95 4.53
N LEU A 55 -8.42 1.85 4.47
CA LEU A 55 -7.03 1.49 4.29
C LEU A 55 -6.49 0.82 5.57
N VAL A 56 -5.78 -0.28 5.40
CA VAL A 56 -4.93 -0.90 6.41
C VAL A 56 -3.50 -0.58 6.03
N SER A 57 -2.82 0.18 6.89
CA SER A 57 -1.39 0.46 6.82
C SER A 57 -0.80 0.15 8.19
N LYS A 58 0.02 -0.92 8.27
CA LYS A 58 0.70 -1.28 9.51
C LYS A 58 2.00 -2.01 9.23
N ILE A 59 3.03 -1.66 10.01
CA ILE A 59 4.30 -2.35 10.00
C ILE A 59 4.18 -3.70 10.74
N GLY A 60 4.84 -4.72 10.19
CA GLY A 60 5.05 -6.00 10.85
C GLY A 60 6.25 -5.95 11.80
N LYS A 61 7.23 -6.82 11.57
CA LYS A 61 8.47 -6.89 12.36
C LYS A 61 9.65 -6.29 11.60
N GLY A 62 10.47 -5.49 12.28
CA GLY A 62 11.72 -4.93 11.75
C GLY A 62 11.58 -3.51 11.23
N THR A 63 12.58 -3.03 10.49
CA THR A 63 12.67 -1.65 9.99
C THR A 63 12.31 -1.54 8.52
N THR A 64 11.66 -0.44 8.17
CA THR A 64 11.36 -0.04 6.80
C THR A 64 12.47 0.83 6.22
N SER A 65 12.53 0.92 4.90
CA SER A 65 13.41 1.88 4.22
C SER A 65 12.75 3.25 4.15
N ARG A 66 13.56 4.33 4.20
CA ARG A 66 13.04 5.71 4.16
C ARG A 66 12.20 6.02 2.92
N ALA A 67 12.58 5.46 1.77
CA ALA A 67 11.85 5.63 0.52
C ALA A 67 10.46 4.98 0.58
N PHE A 68 10.39 3.76 1.12
CA PHE A 68 9.14 3.05 1.31
C PHE A 68 8.22 3.79 2.29
N ASP A 69 8.74 4.25 3.43
CA ASP A 69 7.97 5.04 4.41
C ASP A 69 7.38 6.31 3.82
N ALA A 70 8.13 7.00 2.95
CA ALA A 70 7.67 8.21 2.30
C ALA A 70 6.47 7.94 1.37
N ASP A 71 6.51 6.85 0.61
CA ASP A 71 5.40 6.48 -0.27
C ASP A 71 4.19 5.94 0.49
N VAL A 72 4.41 5.17 1.56
CA VAL A 72 3.33 4.74 2.47
C VAL A 72 2.59 5.94 3.03
N LYS A 73 3.29 6.98 3.49
CA LYS A 73 2.66 8.21 4.02
C LYS A 73 1.83 8.93 2.97
N LYS A 74 2.29 8.96 1.70
CA LYS A 74 1.49 9.53 0.61
C LYS A 74 0.22 8.70 0.40
N ILE A 75 0.33 7.38 0.39
CA ILE A 75 -0.85 6.50 0.31
C ILE A 75 -1.80 6.79 1.46
N GLU A 76 -1.32 6.81 2.71
CA GLU A 76 -2.17 7.12 3.88
C GLU A 76 -2.92 8.44 3.73
N SER A 77 -2.27 9.49 3.21
CA SER A 77 -2.91 10.78 2.98
C SER A 77 -4.02 10.78 1.91
N LEU A 78 -3.99 9.83 0.97
CA LEU A 78 -5.01 9.69 -0.07
C LEU A 78 -6.26 8.96 0.40
N PHE A 79 -6.18 8.26 1.54
CA PHE A 79 -7.27 7.50 2.14
C PHE A 79 -7.65 7.99 3.54
N ALA A 80 -7.15 9.16 3.95
CA ALA A 80 -7.43 9.82 5.22
C ALA A 80 -8.80 10.50 5.25
#